data_AF-A0A2E7IMZ4-F1
#
_entry.id   AF-A0A2E7IMZ4-F1
#
_cell.length_a   1.000
_cell.length_b   1.000
_cell.length_c   1.000
_cell.angle_alpha   90.00
_cell.angle_beta   90.00
_cell.angle_gamma   90.00
#
_symmetry.space_group_name_H-M   'P 1'
#
loop_
_entity.id
_entity.type
_entity.pdbx_description
1 polymer ?
#
loop_
_entity_poly.entity_id
_entity_poly.type
_entity_poly.pdbx_seq_one_letter_code
_entity_poly.pdbx_strand_id
1 'polypeptide(L)'
;MKNEPPRLRKSRVFTGVAVAIYLYALLEPTAWLFYELHHLTGVGFIYYFYSAFRAAGYYFGAFDYQWMVCLLAGLLAALPWWEFIKYKRRSAL
;
A
#
# COMPACT_ATOMS: atom_id res chain seq x y z
N MET A 1 21.95 17.96 20.11
CA MET A 1 20.87 17.98 19.10
C MET A 1 19.58 17.53 19.78
N LYS A 2 18.51 18.31 19.69
CA LYS A 2 17.24 18.03 20.39
C LYS A 2 16.60 16.77 19.78
N ASN A 3 16.47 15.73 20.58
CA ASN A 3 15.79 14.48 20.23
C ASN A 3 14.27 14.71 20.30
N GLU A 4 13.73 15.45 19.32
CA GLU A 4 12.28 15.61 19.20
C GLU A 4 11.67 14.32 18.63
N PRO A 5 10.56 13.81 19.21
CA PRO A 5 9.88 12.64 18.65
C PRO A 5 9.39 12.95 17.23
N PRO A 6 9.37 11.96 16.33
CA PRO A 6 8.94 12.16 14.95
C PRO A 6 7.51 12.68 14.92
N ARG A 7 7.34 13.94 14.50
CA ARG A 7 6.01 14.55 14.38
C ARG A 7 5.21 13.86 13.29
N LEU A 8 3.96 13.53 13.58
CA LEU A 8 2.99 13.03 12.61
C LEU A 8 2.73 14.11 11.57
N ARG A 9 3.37 13.99 10.40
CA ARG A 9 3.21 14.91 9.29
C ARG A 9 1.91 14.58 8.57
N LYS A 10 1.06 15.59 8.28
CA LYS A 10 -0.22 15.42 7.57
C LYS A 10 -0.09 14.59 6.28
N SER A 11 1.03 14.75 5.57
CA SER A 11 1.37 13.97 4.37
C SER A 11 1.43 12.46 4.62
N ARG A 12 1.91 11.98 5.78
CA ARG A 12 1.96 10.54 6.09
C ARG A 12 0.58 9.96 6.39
N VAL A 13 -0.26 10.73 7.07
CA VAL A 13 -1.66 10.35 7.28
C VAL A 13 -2.37 10.22 5.94
N PHE A 14 -2.15 11.17 5.03
CA PHE A 14 -2.70 11.10 3.67
C PHE A 14 -2.21 9.87 2.91
N THR A 15 -0.91 9.53 3.01
CA THR A 15 -0.37 8.30 2.42
C THR A 15 -1.03 7.05 3.00
N GLY A 16 -1.23 6.97 4.31
CA GLY A 16 -1.91 5.84 4.94
C GLY A 16 -3.37 5.69 4.48
N VAL A 17 -4.10 6.79 4.40
CA VAL A 17 -5.48 6.81 3.87
C VAL A 17 -5.50 6.39 2.41
N ALA A 18 -4.58 6.91 1.59
CA ALA A 18 -4.47 6.56 0.18
C ALA A 18 -4.18 5.05 0.00
N VAL A 19 -3.30 4.47 0.82
CA VAL A 19 -3.00 3.04 0.79
C VAL A 19 -4.22 2.20 1.18
N ALA A 20 -4.96 2.60 2.23
CA ALA A 20 -6.15 1.89 2.65
C ALA A 20 -7.24 1.89 1.56
N ILE A 21 -7.49 3.05 0.94
CA ILE A 21 -8.46 3.19 -0.15
C ILE A 21 -8.01 2.38 -1.37
N TYR A 22 -6.71 2.42 -1.68
CA TYR A 22 -6.15 1.69 -2.81
C TYR A 22 -6.38 0.18 -2.69
N LEU A 23 -6.07 -0.39 -1.51
CA LEU A 23 -6.27 -1.80 -1.24
C LEU A 23 -7.76 -2.19 -1.18
N TYR A 24 -8.62 -1.27 -0.75
CA TYR A 24 -10.05 -1.57 -0.64
C TYR A 24 -10.76 -1.58 -2.00
N ALA A 25 -10.46 -0.61 -2.88
CA ALA A 25 -11.27 -0.36 -4.06
C ALA A 25 -10.51 -0.32 -5.40
N LEU A 26 -9.17 -0.16 -5.41
CA LEU A 26 -8.43 0.09 -6.65
C LEU A 26 -7.67 -1.14 -7.19
N LEU A 27 -7.62 -2.25 -6.46
CA LEU A 27 -6.96 -3.49 -6.92
C LEU A 27 -7.55 -4.03 -8.25
N GLU A 28 -8.87 -4.11 -8.35
CA GLU A 28 -9.55 -4.55 -9.58
C GLU A 28 -9.43 -3.55 -10.73
N PRO A 29 -9.68 -2.24 -10.51
CA PRO A 29 -9.43 -1.22 -11.54
C PRO A 29 -7.99 -1.24 -12.06
N THR A 30 -6.99 -1.47 -11.20
CA THR A 30 -5.59 -1.59 -11.64
C THR A 30 -5.34 -2.86 -12.45
N ALA A 31 -5.99 -3.98 -12.12
CA ALA A 31 -5.95 -5.16 -12.98
C ALA A 31 -6.50 -4.84 -14.38
N TRP A 32 -7.63 -4.16 -14.47
CA TRP A 32 -8.22 -3.79 -15.77
C TRP A 32 -7.28 -2.90 -16.60
N LEU A 33 -6.61 -1.93 -15.97
CA LEU A 33 -5.60 -1.11 -16.64
C LEU A 33 -4.42 -1.94 -17.17
N PHE A 34 -3.94 -2.93 -16.41
CA PHE A 34 -2.88 -3.83 -16.90
C PHE A 34 -3.36 -4.71 -18.06
N TYR A 35 -4.62 -5.13 -18.05
CA TYR A 35 -5.19 -5.88 -19.15
C TYR A 35 -5.22 -5.06 -20.46
N GLU A 36 -5.65 -3.81 -20.37
CA GLU A 36 -5.67 -2.89 -21.50
C GLU A 36 -4.26 -2.55 -21.98
N LEU A 37 -3.33 -2.28 -21.05
CA LEU A 37 -1.93 -2.05 -21.37
C LEU A 37 -1.27 -3.25 -22.06
N HIS A 38 -1.58 -4.47 -21.60
CA HIS A 38 -1.13 -5.69 -22.26
C HIS A 38 -1.67 -5.78 -23.69
N HIS A 39 -2.95 -5.47 -23.91
CA HIS A 39 -3.55 -5.50 -25.24
C HIS A 39 -2.89 -4.50 -26.20
N LEU A 40 -2.52 -3.32 -25.70
CA LEU A 40 -1.88 -2.28 -26.50
C LEU A 40 -0.40 -2.57 -26.80
N THR A 41 0.32 -3.20 -25.87
CA THR A 41 1.78 -3.40 -25.96
C THR A 41 2.17 -4.80 -26.44
N GLY A 42 1.30 -5.80 -26.28
CA GLY A 42 1.59 -7.21 -26.56
C GLY A 42 2.63 -7.84 -25.62
N VAL A 43 3.01 -7.16 -24.53
CA VAL A 43 4.07 -7.62 -23.63
C VAL A 43 3.51 -8.63 -22.64
N GLY A 44 3.79 -9.92 -22.85
CA GLY A 44 3.27 -11.01 -22.02
C GLY A 44 3.56 -10.88 -20.52
N PHE A 45 4.65 -10.22 -20.11
CA PHE A 45 4.94 -9.96 -18.69
C PHE A 45 3.85 -9.11 -18.00
N ILE A 46 3.22 -8.19 -18.73
CA ILE A 46 2.13 -7.33 -18.22
C ILE A 46 0.88 -8.16 -17.91
N TYR A 47 0.64 -9.22 -18.66
CA TYR A 47 -0.46 -10.14 -18.40
C TYR A 47 -0.33 -10.85 -17.05
N TYR A 48 0.90 -11.17 -16.62
CA TYR A 48 1.13 -11.74 -15.29
C TYR A 48 0.79 -10.76 -14.17
N PHE A 49 1.05 -9.46 -14.34
CA PHE A 49 0.58 -8.48 -13.38
C PHE A 49 -0.94 -8.39 -13.36
N TYR A 50 -1.57 -8.33 -14.53
CA TYR A 50 -3.03 -8.37 -14.62
C TYR A 50 -3.61 -9.57 -13.86
N SER A 51 -3.09 -10.79 -14.09
CA SER A 51 -3.61 -11.99 -13.43
C SER A 51 -3.37 -11.96 -11.92
N ALA A 52 -2.20 -11.50 -11.47
CA ALA A 52 -1.90 -11.34 -10.05
C ALA A 52 -2.83 -10.31 -9.37
N PHE A 53 -3.03 -9.13 -9.96
CA PHE A 53 -3.90 -8.10 -9.41
C PHE A 53 -5.38 -8.50 -9.47
N ARG A 54 -5.80 -9.21 -10.52
CA ARG A 54 -7.17 -9.74 -10.62
C ARG A 54 -7.44 -10.81 -9.56
N ALA A 55 -6.52 -11.75 -9.38
CA ALA A 55 -6.63 -12.76 -8.33
C ALA A 55 -6.59 -12.11 -6.94
N ALA A 56 -5.67 -11.18 -6.71
CA ALA A 56 -5.60 -10.43 -5.46
C ALA A 56 -6.91 -9.68 -5.20
N GLY A 57 -7.43 -8.93 -6.16
CA GLY A 57 -8.69 -8.21 -6.03
C GLY A 57 -9.87 -9.13 -5.70
N TYR A 58 -9.99 -10.26 -6.41
CA TYR A 58 -11.07 -11.22 -6.18
C TYR A 58 -11.00 -11.89 -4.79
N TYR A 59 -9.85 -12.48 -4.44
CA TYR A 59 -9.69 -13.18 -3.17
C TYR A 59 -9.67 -12.22 -1.97
N PHE A 60 -9.08 -11.04 -2.14
CA PHE A 60 -9.03 -10.03 -1.10
C PHE A 60 -10.39 -9.34 -0.91
N GLY A 61 -11.15 -9.13 -1.99
CA GLY A 61 -12.53 -8.62 -1.95
C GLY A 61 -13.51 -9.60 -1.31
N ALA A 62 -13.30 -10.91 -1.51
CA ALA A 62 -14.09 -11.95 -0.88
C ALA A 62 -13.72 -12.22 0.59
N PHE A 63 -12.71 -11.54 1.14
CA PHE A 63 -12.22 -11.78 2.49
C PHE A 63 -13.02 -10.96 3.51
N ASP A 64 -13.64 -11.62 4.50
CA ASP A 64 -14.51 -10.96 5.50
C ASP A 64 -13.82 -9.83 6.28
N TYR A 65 -12.50 -9.94 6.46
CA TYR A 65 -11.70 -8.96 7.19
C TYR A 65 -10.94 -7.99 6.27
N GLN A 66 -11.33 -7.88 4.99
CA GLN A 66 -10.70 -6.99 4.01
C GLN A 66 -10.55 -5.56 4.57
N TRP A 67 -11.62 -5.03 5.18
CA TRP A 67 -11.62 -3.69 5.76
C TRP A 67 -10.60 -3.55 6.91
N MET A 68 -10.45 -4.56 7.77
CA MET A 68 -9.46 -4.56 8.85
C MET A 68 -8.04 -4.57 8.28
N VAL A 69 -7.79 -5.39 7.25
CA VAL A 69 -6.47 -5.45 6.61
C VAL A 69 -6.14 -4.11 5.93
N CYS A 70 -7.10 -3.48 5.26
CA CYS A 70 -6.92 -2.16 4.66
C CYS A 70 -6.59 -1.09 5.70
N LEU A 71 -7.30 -1.08 6.83
CA LEU A 71 -7.02 -0.15 7.94
C LEU A 71 -5.64 -0.39 8.56
N LEU A 72 -5.26 -1.65 8.78
CA LEU A 72 -3.95 -2.00 9.33
C LEU A 72 -2.83 -1.60 8.37
N ALA A 73 -2.99 -1.86 7.07
CA ALA A 73 -2.02 -1.47 6.05
C ALA A 73 -1.90 0.06 5.96
N GLY A 74 -3.02 0.78 6.00
CA GLY A 74 -3.02 2.24 6.04
C GLY A 74 -2.36 2.80 7.30
N LEU A 75 -2.60 2.20 8.46
CA LEU A 75 -1.98 2.59 9.73
C LEU A 75 -0.47 2.36 9.69
N LEU A 76 -0.02 1.20 9.22
CA LEU A 76 1.40 0.87 9.07
C LEU A 76 2.10 1.82 8.10
N ALA A 77 1.44 2.21 7.00
CA ALA A 77 1.95 3.17 6.04
C ALA A 77 2.00 4.61 6.60
N ALA A 78 1.07 4.98 7.47
CA ALA A 78 1.05 6.29 8.12
C ALA A 78 2.14 6.43 9.20
N LEU A 79 2.56 5.32 9.81
CA LEU A 79 3.52 5.34 10.89
C LEU A 79 4.94 5.72 10.41
N PRO A 80 5.66 6.60 11.13
CA PRO A 80 7.06 6.95 10.90
C PRO A 80 8.08 5.81 11.08
N TRP A 81 7.81 4.57 10.66
CA TRP A 81 8.59 3.39 11.04
C TRP A 81 10.11 3.57 10.82
N TRP A 82 10.47 4.20 9.70
CA TRP A 82 11.86 4.55 9.37
C TRP A 82 12.50 5.58 10.29
N GLU A 83 11.76 6.62 10.69
CA GLU A 83 12.26 7.64 11.63
C GLU A 83 12.38 7.06 13.04
N PHE A 84 11.45 6.17 13.42
CA PHE A 84 11.48 5.49 14.70
C PHE A 84 12.65 4.51 14.80
N ILE A 85 12.94 3.73 13.74
CA ILE A 85 14.11 2.85 13.67
C ILE A 85 15.41 3.67 13.75
N LYS A 86 15.50 4.79 13.00
CA LYS A 86 16.67 5.69 13.05
C LYS A 86 16.87 6.30 14.44
N TYR A 87 15.78 6.71 15.10
CA TYR A 87 15.81 7.23 16.47
C TYR A 87 16.35 6.17 17.44
N LYS A 88 15.74 4.96 17.44
CA LYS A 88 16.17 3.86 18.32
C LYS A 88 17.64 3.46 18.08
N ARG A 89 18.10 3.47 16.82
CA ARG A 89 19.50 3.16 16.48
C ARG A 89 20.48 4.26 16.94
N ARG A 90 20.07 5.53 16.97
CA ARG A 90 20.90 6.64 17.51
C ARG A 90 20.93 6.69 19.03
N SER A 91 19.88 6.25 19.71
CA SER A 91 19.83 6.19 21.19
C SER A 91 20.58 4.98 21.77
N ALA A 92 21.01 4.04 20.94
CA ALA A 92 21.78 2.86 21.33
C ALA A 92 23.31 3.02 21.09
N LEU A 93 23.74 4.16 20.53
CA LEU A 93 25.13 4.58 20.35
C LEU A 93 25.44 5.72 21.33
#